data_AF-A0A4Q0ZBY8-F1
#
_entry.id   AF-A0A4Q0ZBY8-F1
#
_cell.length_a   1.000
_cell.length_b   1.000
_cell.length_c   1.000
_cell.angle_alpha   90.00
_cell.angle_beta   90.00
_cell.angle_gamma   90.00
#
_symmetry.space_group_name_H-M   'P 1'
#
loop_
_entity.id
_entity.type
_entity.pdbx_description
1 polymer ?
#
loop_
_entity_poly.entity_id
_entity_poly.type
_entity_poly.pdbx_seq_one_letter_code
_entity_poly.pdbx_strand_id
1 'polypeptide(L)' 'MSKIRSYYANVKSELSKVIFPIKEQIRSAYLSVFIVVTVITLFLALIDGIMALSLSSIIN' A
#
# COMPACT_ATOMS: atom_id res chain seq x y z
N MET A 1 4.97 22.98 -29.23
CA MET A 1 6.01 22.79 -28.19
C MET A 1 5.95 23.82 -27.04
N SER A 2 5.73 25.11 -27.30
CA SER A 2 5.65 26.13 -26.23
C SER A 2 4.53 25.90 -25.20
N LYS A 3 3.32 25.51 -25.66
CA LYS A 3 2.18 25.20 -24.80
C LYS A 3 2.47 24.07 -23.80
N ILE A 4 3.15 23.00 -24.23
CA ILE A 4 3.47 21.85 -23.36
C ILE A 4 4.46 22.29 -22.25
N ARG A 5 5.45 23.12 -22.60
CA ARG A 5 6.41 23.66 -21.64
C ARG A 5 5.75 24.56 -20.61
N SER A 6 4.80 25.41 -21.02
CA SER A 6 4.03 26.25 -20.09
C SER A 6 3.10 25.42 -19.21
N TYR A 7 2.46 24.37 -19.75
CA TYR A 7 1.64 23.45 -18.96
C TYR A 7 2.46 22.75 -17.87
N TYR A 8 3.64 22.24 -18.20
CA TYR A 8 4.51 21.61 -17.21
C TYR A 8 4.98 22.59 -16.12
N ALA A 9 5.32 23.82 -16.51
CA ALA A 9 5.68 24.87 -15.56
C ALA A 9 4.52 25.22 -14.61
N ASN A 10 3.31 25.34 -15.13
CA ASN A 10 2.11 25.62 -14.34
C ASN A 10 1.78 24.47 -13.38
N VAL A 11 1.81 23.22 -13.84
CA VAL A 11 1.57 22.04 -12.99
C VAL A 11 2.62 21.92 -11.89
N LYS A 12 3.90 22.18 -12.20
CA LYS A 12 4.96 22.18 -11.18
C LYS A 12 4.75 23.27 -10.12
N SER A 13 4.25 24.44 -10.54
CA SER A 13 3.89 25.52 -9.62
C SER A 13 2.72 25.11 -8.72
N GLU A 14 1.66 24.51 -9.26
CA GLU A 14 0.52 24.04 -8.47
C GLU A 14 0.89 22.91 -7.51
N LEU A 15 1.73 21.96 -7.95
CA LEU A 15 2.19 20.85 -7.12
C LEU A 15 2.91 21.35 -5.85
N SER A 16 3.67 22.45 -5.97
CA SER A 16 4.37 23.06 -4.82
C SER A 16 3.47 23.75 -3.81
N LYS A 17 2.21 24.05 -4.18
CA LYS A 17 1.21 24.66 -3.29
C LYS A 17 0.43 23.63 -2.49
N VAL A 18 0.49 22.35 -2.90
CA VAL A 18 -0.18 21.28 -2.19
C VAL A 18 0.53 21.02 -0.86
N ILE A 19 -0.25 20.87 0.20
CA ILE A 19 0.26 20.52 1.52
C ILE A 19 0.56 19.02 1.50
N PHE A 20 1.84 18.67 1.40
CA PHE A 20 2.28 17.29 1.50
C PHE A 20 2.29 16.82 2.95
N PRO A 21 2.04 15.52 3.20
CA PRO A 21 2.20 14.95 4.53
C PRO A 21 3.62 15.16 5.05
N ILE A 22 3.74 15.44 6.36
CA ILE A 22 5.05 15.54 7.01
C ILE A 22 5.72 14.17 7.11
N LYS A 23 7.04 14.14 7.18
CA LYS A 23 7.83 12.87 7.24
C LYS A 23 7.36 11.92 8.33
N GLU A 24 6.91 12.45 9.47
CA GLU A 24 6.38 11.67 10.58
C GLU A 24 5.03 11.01 10.26
N GLN A 25 4.11 11.74 9.62
CA GLN A 25 2.83 11.18 9.17
C GLN A 25 3.04 10.08 8.12
N ILE A 26 4.01 10.24 7.22
CA ILE A 26 4.36 9.21 6.24
C ILE A 26 4.86 7.95 6.94
N ARG A 27 5.75 8.09 7.93
CA ARG A 27 6.27 6.95 8.70
C ARG A 27 5.18 6.25 9.51
N SER A 28 4.29 7.03 10.14
CA SER A 28 3.17 6.50 10.90
C SER A 28 2.18 5.74 10.01
N ALA A 29 1.78 6.33 8.87
CA ALA A 29 0.91 5.69 7.90
C ALA A 29 1.54 4.41 7.33
N TYR A 30 2.82 4.44 6.99
CA TYR A 30 3.55 3.26 6.53
C TYR A 30 3.53 2.13 7.58
N LEU A 31 3.85 2.45 8.83
CA LEU A 31 3.86 1.46 9.90
C LEU A 31 2.46 0.88 10.16
N SER A 32 1.42 1.73 10.13
CA SER A 32 0.04 1.30 10.28
C SER A 32 -0.36 0.29 9.18
N VAL A 33 -0.10 0.61 7.91
CA VAL A 33 -0.43 -0.28 6.80
C VAL A 33 0.40 -1.57 6.87
N PHE A 34 1.69 -1.47 7.19
CA PHE A 34 2.57 -2.62 7.32
C PHE A 34 2.05 -3.62 8.36
N ILE A 35 1.73 -3.15 9.56
CA ILE A 35 1.20 -4.00 10.64
C ILE A 35 -0.11 -4.67 10.21
N VAL A 36 -1.05 -3.91 9.67
CA VAL A 36 -2.35 -4.43 9.24
C VAL A 36 -2.19 -5.52 8.18
N VAL A 37 -1.35 -5.28 7.16
CA VAL A 37 -1.09 -6.25 6.09
C VAL A 37 -0.41 -7.50 6.65
N THR A 38 0.57 -7.38 7.54
CA THR A 38 1.22 -8.54 8.18
C THR A 38 0.22 -9.41 8.94
N VAL A 39 -0.66 -8.80 9.75
CA VAL A 39 -1.65 -9.55 10.54
C VAL A 39 -2.64 -10.27 9.64
N ILE A 40 -3.18 -9.59 8.62
CA ILE A 40 -4.15 -10.20 7.69
C ILE A 40 -3.48 -11.32 6.89
N THR A 41 -2.27 -11.09 6.39
CA THR A 41 -1.55 -12.09 5.58
C THR A 41 -1.23 -13.34 6.40
N LEU A 42 -0.79 -13.17 7.65
CA LEU A 42 -0.52 -14.29 8.55
C LEU A 42 -1.79 -15.08 8.86
N PHE A 43 -2.91 -14.40 9.08
CA PHE A 43 -4.20 -15.04 9.30
C PHE A 43 -4.66 -15.87 8.10
N LEU A 44 -4.58 -15.30 6.90
CA LEU A 44 -4.93 -16.01 5.65
C LEU A 44 -4.01 -17.23 5.44
N ALA A 45 -2.70 -17.07 5.67
CA ALA A 45 -1.74 -18.16 5.56
C ALA A 45 -2.05 -19.33 6.51
N LEU A 46 -2.54 -19.04 7.73
CA LEU A 46 -2.98 -20.08 8.67
C LEU A 46 -4.23 -20.82 8.17
N ILE A 47 -5.22 -20.10 7.66
CA ILE A 47 -6.44 -20.71 7.10
C ILE A 47 -6.07 -21.61 5.92
N ASP A 48 -5.25 -21.12 5.00
CA ASP A 48 -4.80 -21.90 3.84
C ASP A 48 -4.05 -23.16 4.26
N GLY A 49 -3.21 -23.07 5.30
CA GLY A 49 -2.53 -24.22 5.89
C GLY A 49 -3.51 -25.26 6.46
N ILE A 50 -4.50 -24.83 7.23
CA ILE A 50 -5.53 -25.73 7.80
C ILE A 50 -6.36 -26.37 6.68
N MET A 51 -6.74 -25.60 5.67
CA MET A 51 -7.46 -26.12 4.50
C MET A 51 -6.62 -27.16 3.75
N ALA A 52 -5.34 -26.90 3.51
CA ALA A 52 -4.45 -27.85 2.85
C ALA A 52 -4.31 -29.17 3.64
N LEU A 53 -4.17 -29.09 4.96
CA LEU A 53 -4.07 -30.27 5.82
C LEU A 53 -5.38 -31.06 5.90
N SER A 54 -6.51 -30.37 6.08
CA SER A 54 -7.82 -31.01 6.15
C SER A 54 -8.21 -31.65 4.83
N LEU A 55 -7.99 -30.97 3.70
CA LEU A 55 -8.28 -31.51 2.38
C LEU A 55 -7.40 -32.72 2.04
N SER A 56 -6.11 -32.67 2.40
CA SER A 56 -5.20 -33.82 2.28
C SER A 56 -5.70 -35.02 3.10
N SER A 57 -6.20 -34.79 4.31
CA SER A 57 -6.75 -35.84 5.18
C SER A 57 -8.07 -36.45 4.70
N ILE A 58 -8.84 -35.75 3.85
CA ILE A 58 -10.14 -36.23 3.35
C ILE A 58 -9.98 -36.94 2.00
N ILE A 59 -9.04 -36.46 1.17
CA ILE A 59 -8.78 -37.02 -0.15
C ILE A 59 -7.94 -38.31 -0.08
N ASN A 60 -7.13 -38.48 0.97
CA ASN A 60 -6.36 -39.70 1.23
C ASN A 60 -7.15 -40.69 2.09
#